data_AF-A0A660PL10-F1
#
_entry.id   AF-A0A660PL10-F1
#
_cell.length_a   1.000
_cell.length_b   1.000
_cell.length_c   1.000
_cell.angle_alpha   90.00
_cell.angle_beta   90.00
_cell.angle_gamma   90.00
#
_symmetry.space_group_name_H-M   'P 1'
#
loop_
_entity.id
_entity.type
_entity.pdbx_description
1 polymer ?
#
loop_
_entity_poly.entity_id
_entity_poly.type
_entity_poly.pdbx_seq_one_letter_code
_entity_poly.pdbx_strand_id
1 'polypeptide(L)'
;MKTIIIFITALLLIVGCSSEKKSEQTSDNTDQLSKANVEGQISNIQNTEGGMKANMEITYTPSEIPFDLNGKPVEVGGIKFTPATQWTDYGGSGMRIASYSFGPLENEADSATMTVFYFGKGQGGDVNSNLERWINQMALMDGRDPHTAAIQYELDVDGMTVHMLSLFGIYKSSMGGSMTGKSENKENYRLVGSIVETPEGSVFFKLTGPDYTAKIMIEAYMAMIKQIKKI
;
A
#
# COMPACT_ATOMS: atom_id res chain seq x y z
N MET A 1 -43.48 -51.62 -3.10
CA MET A 1 -43.25 -51.91 -1.67
C MET A 1 -42.41 -53.16 -1.55
N LYS A 2 -41.17 -53.05 -1.05
CA LYS A 2 -40.37 -54.16 -0.52
C LYS A 2 -39.43 -53.60 0.55
N THR A 3 -39.71 -53.95 1.81
CA THR A 3 -38.89 -53.71 3.00
C THR A 3 -38.96 -54.97 3.85
N ILE A 4 -37.82 -55.62 4.12
CA ILE A 4 -37.51 -56.55 5.24
C ILE A 4 -35.96 -56.64 5.18
N ILE A 5 -35.08 -56.10 6.04
CA ILE A 5 -34.86 -56.09 7.51
C ILE A 5 -34.82 -57.47 8.16
N ILE A 6 -33.61 -58.00 8.37
CA ILE A 6 -33.31 -58.95 9.45
C ILE A 6 -32.03 -58.47 10.15
N PHE A 7 -32.19 -58.14 11.43
CA PHE A 7 -31.15 -57.87 12.41
C PHE A 7 -30.59 -59.19 12.95
N ILE A 8 -29.28 -59.29 13.16
CA ILE A 8 -28.69 -60.24 14.11
C ILE A 8 -27.87 -59.44 15.11
N THR A 9 -28.34 -59.50 16.35
CA THR A 9 -27.71 -58.96 17.55
C THR A 9 -26.96 -60.10 18.23
N ALA A 10 -25.68 -59.91 18.54
CA ALA A 10 -25.00 -60.72 19.56
C ALA A 10 -24.01 -59.83 20.33
N LEU A 11 -24.27 -59.76 21.63
CA LEU A 11 -23.63 -58.98 22.68
C LEU A 11 -22.49 -59.82 23.31
N LEU A 12 -21.31 -59.25 23.54
CA LEU A 12 -20.51 -59.59 24.72
C LEU A 12 -19.52 -58.46 25.08
N LEU A 13 -19.65 -57.97 26.31
CA LEU A 13 -18.79 -57.00 26.99
C LEU A 13 -17.65 -57.72 27.71
N ILE A 14 -16.42 -57.17 27.64
CA ILE A 14 -15.40 -57.32 28.70
C ILE A 14 -14.68 -55.97 28.85
N VAL A 15 -14.52 -55.54 30.10
CA VAL A 15 -13.91 -54.29 30.57
C VAL A 15 -12.51 -54.55 31.15
N GLY A 16 -11.60 -53.59 31.01
CA GLY A 16 -10.39 -53.38 31.85
C GLY A 16 -9.07 -53.73 31.16
N CYS A 17 -7.91 -53.14 31.42
CA CYS A 17 -7.49 -52.00 32.26
C CYS A 17 -6.03 -51.64 31.85
N SER A 18 -5.67 -50.36 31.93
CA SER A 18 -4.33 -49.74 32.07
C SER A 18 -3.04 -50.61 32.03
N SER A 19 -2.05 -50.24 31.20
CA SER A 19 -0.72 -49.76 31.65
C SER A 19 0.25 -49.47 30.49
N GLU A 20 1.12 -48.50 30.75
CA GLU A 20 2.12 -47.82 29.93
C GLU A 20 3.43 -48.62 29.76
N LYS A 21 4.10 -48.56 28.58
CA LYS A 21 5.57 -48.51 28.47
C LYS A 21 6.09 -48.17 27.06
N LYS A 22 7.28 -47.58 27.10
CA LYS A 22 8.00 -46.72 26.15
C LYS A 22 9.26 -47.41 25.58
N SER A 23 9.56 -47.19 24.29
CA SER A 23 10.87 -47.17 23.58
C SER A 23 10.64 -47.65 22.13
N GLU A 24 11.19 -47.10 21.04
CA GLU A 24 12.50 -46.50 20.80
C GLU A 24 12.48 -45.72 19.46
N GLN A 25 13.41 -44.77 19.33
CA GLN A 25 13.57 -43.80 18.24
C GLN A 25 13.77 -44.40 16.84
N THR A 26 13.21 -43.73 15.83
CA THR A 26 13.93 -43.47 14.58
C THR A 26 13.56 -42.09 14.07
N SER A 27 14.57 -41.23 14.00
CA SER A 27 14.53 -39.88 13.47
C SER A 27 14.44 -39.90 11.95
N ASP A 28 13.54 -39.10 11.38
CA ASP A 28 13.91 -38.36 10.17
C ASP A 28 13.16 -37.03 10.08
N ASN A 29 13.84 -36.09 9.47
CA ASN A 29 13.84 -34.67 9.75
C ASN A 29 12.85 -33.91 8.85
N THR A 30 11.69 -33.49 9.36
CA THR A 30 10.78 -32.58 8.62
C THR A 30 9.82 -31.82 9.55
N ASP A 31 10.31 -31.02 10.50
CA ASP A 31 9.45 -30.02 11.16
C ASP A 31 10.26 -28.89 11.84
N GLN A 32 10.75 -27.93 11.04
CA GLN A 32 11.31 -26.65 11.50
C GLN A 32 11.14 -25.61 10.37
N LEU A 33 9.89 -25.20 10.08
CA LEU A 33 9.50 -23.93 9.41
C LEU A 33 7.96 -23.87 9.29
N SER A 34 7.26 -24.09 10.39
CA SER A 34 5.87 -23.67 10.54
C SER A 34 5.65 -23.34 12.02
N LYS A 35 4.92 -22.25 12.30
CA LYS A 35 4.67 -21.61 13.61
C LYS A 35 5.59 -20.42 13.93
N ALA A 36 5.35 -19.31 13.24
CA ALA A 36 5.52 -17.98 13.81
C ALA A 36 4.15 -17.29 13.82
N ASN A 37 3.59 -17.19 15.03
CA ASN A 37 2.49 -16.36 15.54
C ASN A 37 1.55 -15.66 14.54
N VAL A 38 0.33 -16.18 14.45
CA VAL A 38 -0.88 -15.41 14.14
C VAL A 38 -1.75 -15.40 15.39
N GLU A 39 -1.46 -14.51 16.34
CA GLU A 39 -2.40 -14.09 17.40
C GLU A 39 -2.08 -12.65 17.81
N GLY A 40 -2.69 -11.67 17.15
CA GLY A 40 -2.84 -10.34 17.71
C GLY A 40 -3.94 -10.40 18.79
N GLN A 41 -3.53 -10.55 20.05
CA GLN A 41 -4.44 -10.59 21.19
C GLN A 41 -5.13 -9.23 21.38
N ILE A 42 -6.46 -9.24 21.31
CA ILE A 42 -7.30 -8.14 21.79
C ILE A 42 -7.16 -8.12 23.31
N SER A 43 -6.57 -7.08 23.88
CA SER A 43 -6.67 -6.84 25.32
C SER A 43 -6.83 -5.36 25.66
N ASN A 44 -7.81 -5.12 26.53
CA ASN A 44 -8.08 -3.92 27.34
C ASN A 44 -8.90 -2.77 26.71
N ILE A 45 -10.21 -2.99 26.64
CA ILE A 45 -11.20 -1.91 26.78
C ILE A 45 -11.45 -1.74 28.29
N GLN A 46 -10.97 -0.64 28.88
CA GLN A 46 -11.41 -0.19 30.20
C GLN A 46 -12.51 0.86 29.99
N ASN A 47 -13.73 0.52 30.42
CA ASN A 47 -14.85 1.45 30.42
C ASN A 47 -14.58 2.57 31.45
N THR A 48 -14.46 3.81 30.98
CA THR A 48 -14.67 4.97 31.84
C THR A 48 -15.74 5.85 31.21
N GLU A 49 -16.76 6.14 32.00
CA GLU A 49 -17.85 7.04 31.62
C GLU A 49 -17.29 8.46 31.45
N GLY A 50 -17.35 8.99 30.22
CA GLY A 50 -17.06 10.40 29.96
C GLY A 50 -16.08 10.65 28.80
N GLY A 51 -16.65 10.83 27.60
CA GLY A 51 -15.99 11.53 26.49
C GLY A 51 -15.05 10.67 25.64
N MET A 52 -15.42 10.47 24.38
CA MET A 52 -14.54 9.90 23.36
C MET A 52 -13.29 10.79 23.19
N LYS A 53 -12.16 10.38 23.77
CA LYS A 53 -10.85 10.78 23.27
C LYS A 53 -10.22 9.57 22.62
N ALA A 54 -10.35 9.47 21.31
CA ALA A 54 -9.57 8.54 20.51
C ALA A 54 -8.12 9.02 20.51
N ASN A 55 -7.31 8.51 21.42
CA ASN A 55 -5.87 8.38 21.26
C ASN A 55 -5.63 7.27 20.23
N MET A 56 -5.72 7.64 18.96
CA MET A 56 -5.30 6.80 17.84
C MET A 56 -3.77 6.75 17.85
N GLU A 57 -3.20 5.93 18.74
CA GLU A 57 -1.79 5.57 18.66
C GLU A 57 -1.67 4.46 17.62
N ILE A 58 -1.59 4.86 16.34
CA ILE A 58 -1.18 3.94 15.28
C ILE A 58 0.28 3.59 15.57
N THR A 59 0.53 2.42 16.13
CA THR A 59 1.87 1.84 16.15
C THR A 59 2.25 1.48 14.72
N TYR A 60 2.79 2.45 13.99
CA TYR A 60 3.55 2.21 12.78
C TYR A 60 4.95 1.83 13.23
N THR A 61 5.31 0.55 13.16
CA THR A 61 6.72 0.15 13.19
C THR A 61 7.38 0.84 11.98
N PRO A 62 8.37 1.73 12.19
CA PRO A 62 9.10 2.32 11.08
C PRO A 62 9.58 1.23 10.13
N SER A 63 9.45 1.43 8.83
CA SER A 63 9.98 0.50 7.83
C SER A 63 11.44 0.15 8.17
N GLU A 64 11.75 -1.14 8.31
CA GLU A 64 13.13 -1.62 8.48
C GLU A 64 13.96 -1.50 7.20
N ILE A 65 13.36 -1.07 6.09
CA ILE A 65 14.05 -0.89 4.81
C ILE A 65 14.67 0.52 4.78
N PRO A 66 16.00 0.66 4.96
CA PRO A 66 16.64 1.95 4.82
C PRO A 66 16.58 2.37 3.35
N PHE A 67 15.95 3.50 3.07
CA PHE A 67 15.96 4.12 1.75
C PHE A 67 17.11 5.11 1.62
N ASP A 68 17.83 5.03 0.50
CA ASP A 68 18.95 5.91 0.22
C ASP A 68 18.66 6.73 -1.03
N LEU A 69 18.54 8.05 -0.89
CA LEU A 69 18.20 9.01 -1.97
C LEU A 69 19.43 9.34 -2.84
N ASN A 70 20.12 8.30 -3.30
CA ASN A 70 21.31 8.37 -4.16
C ASN A 70 21.07 7.75 -5.55
N GLY A 71 19.81 7.58 -5.95
CA GLY A 71 19.48 7.19 -7.31
C GLY A 71 19.94 8.24 -8.34
N LYS A 72 19.72 7.97 -9.63
CA LYS A 72 20.08 8.93 -10.68
C LYS A 72 19.25 10.22 -10.54
N PRO A 73 19.86 11.40 -10.32
CA PRO A 73 19.11 12.65 -10.22
C PRO A 73 18.36 12.95 -11.52
N VAL A 74 17.18 13.56 -11.36
CA VAL A 74 16.33 14.01 -12.47
C VAL A 74 16.15 15.50 -12.35
N GLU A 75 16.41 16.22 -13.44
CA GLU A 75 16.23 17.66 -13.55
C GLU A 75 15.08 17.94 -14.53
N VAL A 76 14.09 18.69 -14.07
CA VAL A 76 12.91 19.03 -14.89
C VAL A 76 12.19 20.25 -14.32
N GLY A 77 11.69 21.12 -15.20
CA GLY A 77 10.86 22.25 -14.79
C GLY A 77 11.53 23.17 -13.75
N GLY A 78 12.83 23.42 -13.84
CA GLY A 78 13.56 24.23 -12.85
C GLY A 78 13.71 23.59 -11.46
N ILE A 79 13.54 22.27 -11.35
CA ILE A 79 13.84 21.51 -10.12
C ILE A 79 14.76 20.33 -10.38
N LYS A 80 15.41 19.87 -9.31
CA LYS A 80 16.13 18.60 -9.22
C LYS A 80 15.57 17.77 -8.09
N PHE A 81 15.35 16.48 -8.35
CA PHE A 81 15.02 15.48 -7.34
C PHE A 81 15.89 14.23 -7.52
N THR A 82 16.08 13.48 -6.42
CA THR A 82 16.89 12.26 -6.43
C THR A 82 16.06 11.09 -5.87
N PRO A 83 15.73 10.06 -6.68
CA PRO A 83 14.96 8.93 -6.21
C PRO A 83 15.77 8.03 -5.28
N ALA A 84 15.08 7.14 -4.56
CA ALA A 84 15.74 6.12 -3.75
C ALA A 84 16.41 5.05 -4.64
N THR A 85 17.60 4.57 -4.25
CA THR A 85 18.32 3.50 -4.97
C THR A 85 17.61 2.15 -4.94
N GLN A 86 16.71 1.96 -3.97
CA GLN A 86 15.89 0.76 -3.80
C GLN A 86 14.72 0.70 -4.79
N TRP A 87 14.46 1.76 -5.55
CA TRP A 87 13.41 1.77 -6.57
C TRP A 87 13.96 1.25 -7.89
N THR A 88 13.18 0.43 -8.59
CA THR A 88 13.48 0.06 -9.98
C THR A 88 13.11 1.25 -10.88
N ASP A 89 14.08 1.80 -11.60
CA ASP A 89 13.90 2.91 -12.54
C ASP A 89 13.63 2.40 -13.96
N TYR A 90 12.48 2.76 -14.52
CA TYR A 90 12.10 2.46 -15.91
C TYR A 90 12.26 3.66 -16.86
N GLY A 91 12.74 4.79 -16.34
CA GLY A 91 12.92 6.02 -17.09
C GLY A 91 11.61 6.73 -17.46
N GLY A 92 11.74 7.69 -18.37
CA GLY A 92 10.66 8.51 -18.90
C GLY A 92 10.39 8.30 -20.38
N SER A 93 9.22 8.71 -20.83
CA SER A 93 8.84 8.82 -22.24
C SER A 93 7.82 9.95 -22.44
N GLY A 94 8.14 10.90 -23.32
CA GLY A 94 7.32 12.08 -23.58
C GLY A 94 7.14 12.93 -22.32
N MET A 95 5.87 13.21 -21.96
CA MET A 95 5.52 14.02 -20.78
C MET A 95 5.71 13.25 -19.45
N ARG A 96 5.92 11.93 -19.50
CA ARG A 96 6.29 11.14 -18.33
C ARG A 96 7.80 11.20 -18.18
N ILE A 97 8.28 11.93 -17.19
CA ILE A 97 9.69 12.25 -17.01
C ILE A 97 10.43 11.10 -16.32
N ALA A 98 9.74 10.41 -15.41
CA ALA A 98 10.30 9.26 -14.73
C ALA A 98 9.21 8.28 -14.29
N SER A 99 9.58 7.02 -14.14
CA SER A 99 8.72 5.92 -13.72
C SER A 99 9.51 4.97 -12.85
N TYR A 100 9.00 4.69 -11.66
CA TYR A 100 9.65 3.85 -10.67
C TYR A 100 8.70 2.80 -10.12
N SER A 101 9.23 1.66 -9.68
CA SER A 101 8.50 0.70 -8.86
C SER A 101 9.29 0.27 -7.62
N PHE A 102 8.55 -0.22 -6.63
CA PHE A 102 9.08 -0.80 -5.40
C PHE A 102 8.18 -1.96 -4.96
N GLY A 103 8.77 -3.04 -4.45
CA GLY A 103 8.05 -4.27 -4.13
C GLY A 103 7.69 -5.10 -5.38
N PRO A 104 6.75 -6.06 -5.28
CA PRO A 104 5.82 -6.29 -4.17
C PRO A 104 6.51 -6.67 -2.86
N LEU A 105 5.89 -6.33 -1.73
CA LEU A 105 6.28 -6.81 -0.40
C LEU A 105 5.25 -7.80 0.14
N GLU A 106 5.70 -8.66 1.05
CA GLU A 106 4.89 -9.71 1.67
C GLU A 106 4.14 -10.57 0.62
N ASN A 107 2.84 -10.79 0.83
CA ASN A 107 1.96 -11.57 -0.04
C ASN A 107 1.14 -10.67 -0.99
N GLU A 108 1.52 -9.40 -1.16
CA GLU A 108 0.85 -8.52 -2.12
C GLU A 108 1.26 -8.87 -3.56
N ALA A 109 0.29 -8.88 -4.48
CA ALA A 109 0.51 -9.35 -5.86
C ALA A 109 1.21 -8.32 -6.77
N ASP A 110 1.22 -7.05 -6.36
CA ASP A 110 1.61 -5.91 -7.20
C ASP A 110 2.67 -5.02 -6.52
N SER A 111 3.54 -4.42 -7.32
CA SER A 111 4.44 -3.36 -6.84
C SER A 111 3.69 -2.04 -6.59
N ALA A 112 4.22 -1.21 -5.68
CA ALA A 112 3.92 0.21 -5.71
C ALA A 112 4.67 0.87 -6.88
N THR A 113 4.03 1.84 -7.52
CA THR A 113 4.58 2.55 -8.68
C THR A 113 4.52 4.04 -8.45
N MET A 114 5.59 4.77 -8.77
CA MET A 114 5.62 6.23 -8.79
C MET A 114 5.89 6.71 -10.21
N THR A 115 5.13 7.68 -10.67
CA THR A 115 5.30 8.28 -11.99
C THR A 115 5.37 9.79 -11.87
N VAL A 116 6.28 10.41 -12.62
CA VAL A 116 6.51 11.85 -12.61
C VAL A 116 6.12 12.40 -13.98
N PHE A 117 5.27 13.41 -14.00
CA PHE A 117 4.84 14.09 -15.22
C PHE A 117 5.23 15.56 -15.20
N TYR A 118 5.61 16.06 -16.36
CA TYR A 118 5.80 17.48 -16.62
C TYR A 118 5.28 17.80 -18.01
N PHE A 119 4.42 18.81 -18.08
CA PHE A 119 3.70 19.17 -19.29
C PHE A 119 4.26 20.44 -19.96
N GLY A 120 5.23 21.11 -19.32
CA GLY A 120 5.77 22.38 -19.77
C GLY A 120 5.14 23.59 -19.06
N LYS A 121 5.75 24.76 -19.26
CA LYS A 121 5.34 26.01 -18.62
C LYS A 121 3.92 26.41 -18.99
N GLY A 122 3.08 26.64 -17.97
CA GLY A 122 1.68 26.99 -18.13
C GLY A 122 0.80 25.85 -18.68
N GLN A 123 1.30 24.62 -18.71
CA GLN A 123 0.54 23.43 -19.11
C GLN A 123 0.23 22.55 -17.90
N GLY A 124 -0.58 21.49 -18.08
CA GLY A 124 -0.91 20.52 -17.03
C GLY A 124 -2.18 20.82 -16.23
N GLY A 125 -2.79 21.99 -16.43
CA GLY A 125 -4.01 22.43 -15.74
C GLY A 125 -3.76 22.94 -14.31
N ASP A 126 -4.82 23.36 -13.63
CA ASP A 126 -4.73 23.89 -12.26
C ASP A 126 -4.61 22.76 -11.21
N VAL A 127 -4.10 23.12 -10.03
CA VAL A 127 -3.85 22.20 -8.92
C VAL A 127 -5.15 21.47 -8.51
N ASN A 128 -6.22 22.20 -8.24
CA ASN A 128 -7.47 21.65 -7.71
C ASN A 128 -8.10 20.65 -8.68
N SER A 129 -8.17 20.98 -9.97
CA SER A 129 -8.67 20.06 -11.01
C SER A 129 -7.87 18.75 -11.07
N ASN A 130 -6.56 18.81 -10.83
CA ASN A 130 -5.72 17.62 -10.80
C ASN A 130 -5.97 16.77 -9.54
N LEU A 131 -6.09 17.40 -8.36
CA LEU A 131 -6.41 16.71 -7.10
C LEU A 131 -7.78 16.04 -7.17
N GLU A 132 -8.79 16.76 -7.64
CA GLU A 132 -10.14 16.24 -7.90
C GLU A 132 -10.12 15.04 -8.84
N ARG A 133 -9.35 15.10 -9.93
CA ARG A 133 -9.20 13.97 -10.85
C ARG A 133 -8.58 12.75 -10.16
N TRP A 134 -7.61 12.93 -9.27
CA TRP A 134 -7.01 11.83 -8.52
C TRP A 134 -7.96 11.25 -7.47
N ILE A 135 -8.73 12.07 -6.76
CA ILE A 135 -9.77 11.61 -5.82
C ILE A 135 -10.82 10.78 -6.56
N ASN A 136 -11.25 11.23 -7.75
CA ASN A 136 -12.26 10.52 -8.56
C ASN A 136 -11.77 9.17 -9.12
N GLN A 137 -10.45 8.92 -9.13
CA GLN A 137 -9.89 7.60 -9.43
C GLN A 137 -9.98 6.63 -8.26
N MET A 138 -10.44 7.07 -7.10
CA MET A 138 -10.62 6.25 -5.92
C MET A 138 -12.12 6.03 -5.63
N ALA A 139 -12.40 4.96 -4.90
CA ALA A 139 -13.67 4.74 -4.22
C ALA A 139 -13.39 4.16 -2.83
N LEU A 140 -14.30 4.35 -1.89
CA LEU A 140 -14.21 3.74 -0.57
C LEU A 140 -14.94 2.39 -0.57
N MET A 141 -14.43 1.42 0.18
CA MET A 141 -14.98 0.07 0.27
C MET A 141 -16.38 0.06 0.88
N ASP A 142 -16.70 1.07 1.69
CA ASP A 142 -18.02 1.28 2.29
C ASP A 142 -18.99 2.08 1.41
N GLY A 143 -18.58 2.45 0.19
CA GLY A 143 -19.38 3.16 -0.79
C GLY A 143 -19.59 4.65 -0.50
N ARG A 144 -18.98 5.21 0.55
CA ARG A 144 -19.02 6.66 0.82
C ARG A 144 -18.24 7.45 -0.23
N ASP A 145 -18.51 8.74 -0.26
CA ASP A 145 -17.79 9.69 -1.09
C ASP A 145 -16.28 9.70 -0.73
N PRO A 146 -15.36 9.43 -1.69
CA PRO A 146 -13.91 9.43 -1.45
C PRO A 146 -13.36 10.76 -0.93
N HIS A 147 -14.02 11.90 -1.20
CA HIS A 147 -13.59 13.21 -0.67
C HIS A 147 -13.61 13.24 0.86
N THR A 148 -14.45 12.42 1.50
CA THR A 148 -14.55 12.36 2.98
C THR A 148 -13.35 11.68 3.66
N ALA A 149 -12.52 10.96 2.90
CA ALA A 149 -11.32 10.27 3.40
C ALA A 149 -10.02 10.79 2.76
N ALA A 150 -10.11 11.72 1.81
CA ALA A 150 -8.95 12.32 1.17
C ALA A 150 -8.19 13.20 2.18
N ILE A 151 -6.93 12.87 2.41
CA ILE A 151 -6.03 13.70 3.22
C ILE A 151 -5.31 14.65 2.26
N GLN A 152 -5.51 15.95 2.46
CA GLN A 152 -4.87 17.01 1.66
C GLN A 152 -4.16 17.99 2.59
N TYR A 153 -2.97 18.42 2.19
CA TYR A 153 -2.20 19.44 2.89
C TYR A 153 -1.12 20.04 1.97
N GLU A 154 -0.57 21.17 2.37
CA GLU A 154 0.53 21.83 1.66
C GLU A 154 1.81 21.80 2.48
N LEU A 155 2.94 21.89 1.79
CA LEU A 155 4.25 22.11 2.40
C LEU A 155 5.10 23.03 1.52
N ASP A 156 5.98 23.80 2.15
CA ASP A 156 7.01 24.59 1.45
C ASP A 156 8.30 23.75 1.34
N VAL A 157 8.84 23.65 0.13
CA VAL A 157 10.14 23.04 -0.14
C VAL A 157 10.95 23.97 -1.02
N ASP A 158 12.04 24.50 -0.47
CA ASP A 158 12.97 25.37 -1.20
C ASP A 158 12.26 26.61 -1.81
N GLY A 159 11.23 27.12 -1.11
CA GLY A 159 10.40 28.24 -1.56
C GLY A 159 9.38 27.90 -2.64
N MET A 160 9.11 26.60 -2.86
CA MET A 160 8.07 26.10 -3.76
C MET A 160 6.93 25.47 -2.95
N THR A 161 5.70 25.78 -3.32
CA THR A 161 4.51 25.15 -2.74
C THR A 161 4.34 23.75 -3.30
N VAL A 162 4.15 22.77 -2.41
CA VAL A 162 3.84 21.39 -2.77
C VAL A 162 2.47 21.03 -2.23
N HIS A 163 1.55 20.69 -3.14
CA HIS A 163 0.20 20.23 -2.81
C HIS A 163 0.19 18.72 -2.69
N MET A 164 -0.22 18.20 -1.53
CA MET A 164 -0.23 16.77 -1.21
C MET A 164 -1.65 16.22 -1.19
N LEU A 165 -1.80 14.99 -1.68
CA LEU A 165 -3.01 14.17 -1.54
C LEU A 165 -2.62 12.74 -1.13
N SER A 166 -3.32 12.16 -0.16
CA SER A 166 -3.28 10.73 0.11
C SER A 166 -4.68 10.17 0.29
N LEU A 167 -4.94 9.01 -0.32
CA LEU A 167 -6.21 8.31 -0.20
C LEU A 167 -6.01 6.80 -0.30
N PHE A 168 -6.63 6.05 0.59
CA PHE A 168 -6.70 4.59 0.56
C PHE A 168 -8.09 4.15 0.17
N GLY A 169 -8.19 3.14 -0.68
CA GLY A 169 -9.47 2.72 -1.24
C GLY A 169 -9.34 1.68 -2.34
N ILE A 170 -10.36 1.66 -3.19
CA ILE A 170 -10.38 0.94 -4.46
C ILE A 170 -9.87 1.89 -5.53
N TYR A 171 -8.73 1.58 -6.13
CA TYR A 171 -8.16 2.36 -7.22
C TYR A 171 -8.73 1.89 -8.56
N LYS A 172 -9.37 2.80 -9.29
CA LYS A 172 -9.87 2.59 -10.64
C LYS A 172 -8.71 2.80 -11.60
N SER A 173 -7.94 1.75 -11.85
CA SER A 173 -6.76 1.82 -12.70
C SER A 173 -7.20 2.01 -14.15
N SER A 174 -7.28 3.27 -14.59
CA SER A 174 -7.30 3.57 -16.02
C SER A 174 -5.87 3.36 -16.54
N MET A 175 -5.61 2.22 -17.19
CA MET A 175 -4.39 2.04 -17.96
C MET A 175 -4.36 3.16 -19.01
N GLY A 176 -3.46 4.14 -18.81
CA GLY A 176 -3.53 5.45 -19.45
C GLY A 176 -3.78 5.37 -20.96
N GLY A 177 -4.78 6.11 -21.44
CA GLY A 177 -4.93 6.45 -22.86
C GLY A 177 -5.24 5.30 -23.84
N SER A 178 -5.41 4.06 -23.40
CA SER A 178 -5.81 2.99 -24.33
C SER A 178 -7.29 3.11 -24.69
N MET A 179 -7.59 3.20 -25.98
CA MET A 179 -8.95 3.12 -26.53
C MET A 179 -9.68 1.79 -26.20
N THR A 180 -9.04 0.85 -25.52
CA THR A 180 -9.62 -0.46 -25.14
C THR A 180 -10.35 -0.47 -23.79
N GLY A 181 -10.33 0.62 -23.01
CA GLY A 181 -11.34 0.90 -21.98
C GLY A 181 -11.46 -0.07 -20.79
N LYS A 182 -10.54 -1.03 -20.58
CA LYS A 182 -10.57 -1.88 -19.39
C LYS A 182 -9.92 -1.15 -18.21
N SER A 183 -10.77 -0.46 -17.44
CA SER A 183 -10.44 -0.04 -16.08
C SER A 183 -10.52 -1.28 -15.19
N GLU A 184 -9.43 -1.64 -14.53
CA GLU A 184 -9.43 -2.66 -13.49
C GLU A 184 -9.53 -1.97 -12.13
N ASN A 185 -10.49 -2.41 -11.32
CA ASN A 185 -10.61 -1.97 -9.94
C ASN A 185 -9.59 -2.75 -9.10
N LYS A 186 -8.69 -2.03 -8.44
CA LYS A 186 -7.68 -2.58 -7.55
C LYS A 186 -8.05 -2.25 -6.11
N GLU A 187 -8.53 -3.25 -5.37
CA GLU A 187 -8.92 -3.10 -3.97
C GLU A 187 -7.70 -3.03 -3.04
N ASN A 188 -7.85 -2.36 -1.91
CA ASN A 188 -6.79 -2.15 -0.91
C ASN A 188 -5.57 -1.41 -1.46
N TYR A 189 -5.80 -0.39 -2.30
CA TYR A 189 -4.76 0.42 -2.90
C TYR A 189 -4.68 1.78 -2.24
N ARG A 190 -3.49 2.35 -2.29
CA ARG A 190 -3.24 3.73 -1.91
C ARG A 190 -2.84 4.54 -3.14
N LEU A 191 -3.36 5.76 -3.22
CA LEU A 191 -2.89 6.82 -4.10
C LEU A 191 -2.26 7.91 -3.25
N VAL A 192 -1.03 8.30 -3.60
CA VAL A 192 -0.39 9.51 -3.09
C VAL A 192 -0.01 10.40 -4.27
N GLY A 193 -0.36 11.68 -4.19
CA GLY A 193 -0.06 12.68 -5.20
C GLY A 193 0.69 13.85 -4.60
N SER A 194 1.64 14.39 -5.35
CA SER A 194 2.27 15.68 -5.07
C SER A 194 2.30 16.53 -6.33
N ILE A 195 1.86 17.78 -6.23
CA ILE A 195 1.99 18.78 -7.29
C ILE A 195 2.97 19.84 -6.77
N VAL A 196 4.16 19.90 -7.34
CA VAL A 196 5.18 20.88 -6.99
C VAL A 196 5.05 22.05 -7.94
N GLU A 197 4.71 23.23 -7.42
CA GLU A 197 4.69 24.47 -8.20
C GLU A 197 6.10 25.00 -8.41
N THR A 198 6.63 24.84 -9.61
CA THR A 198 8.01 25.22 -9.95
C THR A 198 8.06 26.49 -10.82
N PRO A 199 9.25 27.12 -10.99
CA PRO A 199 9.40 28.31 -11.84
C PRO A 199 9.03 28.11 -13.31
N GLU A 200 9.09 26.87 -13.80
CA GLU A 200 8.86 26.54 -15.20
C GLU A 200 7.56 25.74 -15.42
N GLY A 201 6.70 25.67 -14.41
CA GLY A 201 5.40 24.97 -14.50
C GLY A 201 5.40 23.68 -13.70
N SER A 202 4.22 23.31 -13.19
CA SER A 202 4.13 22.29 -12.15
C SER A 202 4.63 20.91 -12.58
N VAL A 203 5.28 20.22 -11.64
CA VAL A 203 5.72 18.83 -11.78
C VAL A 203 4.84 17.95 -10.90
N PHE A 204 4.29 16.90 -11.49
CA PHE A 204 3.26 16.05 -10.89
C PHE A 204 3.86 14.69 -10.56
N PHE A 205 3.95 14.36 -9.27
CA PHE A 205 4.38 13.07 -8.76
C PHE A 205 3.14 12.30 -8.35
N LYS A 206 2.99 11.07 -8.83
CA LYS A 206 1.86 10.21 -8.48
C LYS A 206 2.35 8.81 -8.17
N LEU A 207 2.09 8.37 -6.94
CA LEU A 207 2.33 7.03 -6.43
C LEU A 207 1.01 6.27 -6.32
N THR A 208 0.97 5.03 -6.82
CA THR A 208 -0.14 4.09 -6.62
C THR A 208 0.36 2.67 -6.38
N GLY A 209 -0.25 1.94 -5.47
CA GLY A 209 0.08 0.53 -5.22
C GLY A 209 -0.77 -0.09 -4.12
N PRO A 210 -0.60 -1.41 -3.86
CA PRO A 210 -1.14 -2.05 -2.67
C PRO A 210 -0.73 -1.32 -1.40
N ASP A 211 -1.63 -1.24 -0.42
CA ASP A 211 -1.49 -0.33 0.72
C ASP A 211 -0.22 -0.55 1.54
N TYR A 212 0.18 -1.81 1.77
CA TYR A 212 1.37 -2.09 2.57
C TYR A 212 2.64 -1.68 1.83
N THR A 213 2.85 -2.20 0.61
CA THR A 213 3.99 -1.83 -0.24
C THR A 213 4.05 -0.31 -0.49
N ALA A 214 2.89 0.33 -0.71
CA ALA A 214 2.80 1.78 -0.91
C ALA A 214 3.20 2.56 0.35
N LYS A 215 2.73 2.17 1.54
CA LYS A 215 3.11 2.82 2.82
C LYS A 215 4.62 2.83 3.03
N ILE A 216 5.29 1.71 2.74
CA ILE A 216 6.74 1.62 2.84
C ILE A 216 7.42 2.55 1.82
N MET A 217 6.98 2.55 0.56
CA MET A 217 7.52 3.44 -0.48
C MET A 217 7.28 4.93 -0.17
N ILE A 218 6.19 5.26 0.53
CA ILE A 218 5.82 6.64 0.88
C ILE A 218 6.88 7.31 1.78
N GLU A 219 7.57 6.58 2.64
CA GLU A 219 8.64 7.15 3.47
C GLU A 219 9.73 7.81 2.60
N ALA A 220 10.27 7.05 1.64
CA ALA A 220 11.27 7.52 0.69
C ALA A 220 10.72 8.58 -0.27
N TYR A 221 9.47 8.41 -0.72
CA TYR A 221 8.77 9.38 -1.53
C TYR A 221 8.73 10.74 -0.84
N MET A 222 8.29 10.79 0.41
CA MET A 222 8.19 12.03 1.18
C MET A 222 9.56 12.62 1.48
N ALA A 223 10.57 11.79 1.77
CA ALA A 223 11.94 12.24 1.94
C ALA A 223 12.49 12.89 0.66
N MET A 224 12.24 12.27 -0.51
CA MET A 224 12.61 12.81 -1.81
C MET A 224 11.91 14.15 -2.08
N ILE A 225 10.58 14.23 -1.91
CA ILE A 225 9.80 15.47 -2.11
C ILE A 225 10.36 16.60 -1.23
N LYS A 226 10.67 16.33 0.04
CA LYS A 226 11.23 17.34 0.97
C LYS A 226 12.65 17.79 0.63
N GLN A 227 13.38 17.02 -0.17
CA GLN A 227 14.76 17.32 -0.59
C GLN A 227 14.85 17.88 -2.01
N ILE A 228 13.72 18.09 -2.69
CA ILE A 228 13.70 18.75 -4.00
C ILE A 228 14.43 20.09 -3.90
N LYS A 229 15.26 20.36 -4.90
CA LYS A 229 15.97 21.63 -5.04
C LYS A 229 15.48 22.38 -6.25
N LYS A 230 15.24 23.67 -6.08
CA LYS A 230 15.09 24.61 -7.18
C LYS A 230 16.46 24.83 -7.82
N ILE A 231 16.53 24.81 -9.14
CA ILE A 231 17.76 24.98 -9.93
C ILE A 231 17.61 26.04 -11.02
#